data_AF-A0A0E2B795-F1
#
_entry.id   AF-A0A0E2B795-F1
#
_cell.length_a   1.000
_cell.length_b   1.000
_cell.length_c   1.000
_cell.angle_alpha   90.00
_cell.angle_beta   90.00
_cell.angle_gamma   90.00
#
_symmetry.space_group_name_H-M   'P 1'
#
loop_
_entity.id
_entity.type
_entity.pdbx_description
1 polymer ?
#
loop_
_entity_poly.entity_id
_entity_poly.type
_entity_poly.pdbx_seq_one_letter_code
_entity_poly.pdbx_strand_id
1 'polypeptide(L)'
;MRKWKVSLLVLFVFIRVDYSYGVNPAFIPISSGVTGSIVQKPTDPPKDKPIKVNVSGGGTFCYGPTFSGGESYIIIEQCWEMHVKNARYDV
;
A
#
# COMPACT_ATOMS: atom_id res chain seq x y z
N MET A 1 -58.69 16.67 14.67
CA MET A 1 -58.32 15.41 13.98
C MET A 1 -57.53 15.59 12.67
N ARG A 2 -57.86 16.56 11.80
CA ARG A 2 -57.17 16.77 10.50
C ARG A 2 -55.70 17.19 10.62
N LYS A 3 -55.35 18.07 11.58
CA LYS A 3 -53.98 18.58 11.76
C LYS A 3 -52.98 17.51 12.23
N TRP A 4 -53.40 16.60 13.11
CA TRP A 4 -52.58 15.47 13.59
C TRP A 4 -52.21 14.50 12.46
N LYS A 5 -53.18 14.20 11.56
CA LYS A 5 -52.93 13.35 10.38
C LYS A 5 -51.91 13.96 9.41
N VAL A 6 -51.97 15.29 9.20
CA VAL A 6 -50.99 16.00 8.36
C VAL A 6 -49.61 16.01 9.00
N SER A 7 -49.53 16.19 10.32
CA SER A 7 -48.27 16.12 11.07
C SER A 7 -47.60 14.75 10.97
N LEU A 8 -48.38 13.66 11.08
CA LEU A 8 -47.87 12.30 10.89
C LEU A 8 -47.40 12.05 9.45
N LEU A 9 -48.15 12.55 8.45
CA LEU A 9 -47.77 12.39 7.05
C LEU A 9 -46.41 13.05 6.76
N VAL A 10 -46.20 14.26 7.27
CA VAL A 10 -44.93 15.00 7.13
C VAL A 10 -43.78 14.25 7.82
N LEU A 11 -44.01 13.72 9.03
CA LEU A 11 -43.02 12.92 9.74
C LEU A 11 -42.60 11.66 8.94
N PHE A 12 -43.57 10.95 8.34
CA PHE A 12 -43.27 9.79 7.51
C PHE A 12 -42.46 10.13 6.25
N VAL A 13 -42.69 11.30 5.66
CA VAL A 13 -41.89 11.77 4.51
C VAL A 13 -40.44 12.01 4.91
N PHE A 14 -40.18 12.65 6.05
CA PHE A 14 -38.81 12.87 6.54
C PHE A 14 -38.07 11.55 6.83
N ILE A 15 -38.71 10.60 7.53
CA ILE A 15 -38.12 9.28 7.82
C ILE A 15 -37.74 8.52 6.53
N ARG A 16 -38.54 8.64 5.46
CA ARG A 16 -38.25 8.01 4.16
C ARG A 16 -37.08 8.67 3.42
N VAL A 17 -36.93 9.99 3.53
CA VAL A 17 -35.81 10.73 2.94
C VAL A 17 -34.50 10.36 3.63
N ASP A 18 -34.48 10.31 4.97
CA ASP A 18 -33.30 9.92 5.73
C ASP A 18 -32.85 8.47 5.42
N TYR A 19 -33.81 7.57 5.19
CA TYR A 19 -33.47 6.18 4.82
C TYR A 19 -32.96 6.02 3.39
N SER A 20 -33.35 6.91 2.46
CA SER A 20 -32.91 6.84 1.05
C SER A 20 -31.51 7.43 0.84
N TYR A 21 -31.03 8.30 1.73
CA TYR A 21 -29.71 8.94 1.65
C TYR A 21 -28.74 8.50 2.77
N GLY A 22 -29.19 7.70 3.73
CA GLY A 22 -28.45 7.41 4.97
C GLY A 22 -27.84 6.01 5.11
N VAL A 23 -27.96 5.13 4.12
CA VAL A 23 -27.17 3.89 4.07
C VAL A 23 -25.99 4.11 3.14
N ASN A 24 -24.85 4.48 3.73
CA ASN A 24 -23.56 4.34 3.06
C ASN A 24 -23.42 2.84 2.71
N PRO A 25 -23.25 2.45 1.43
CA PRO A 25 -23.03 1.05 1.07
C PRO A 25 -21.79 0.43 1.72
N ALA A 26 -20.95 1.23 2.38
CA ALA A 26 -19.85 0.77 3.23
C ALA A 26 -20.27 -0.02 4.49
N PHE A 27 -21.55 -0.06 4.86
CA PHE A 27 -22.07 -0.82 6.01
C PHE A 27 -22.89 -2.04 5.58
N ILE A 28 -22.33 -2.87 4.69
CA ILE A 28 -22.73 -4.28 4.69
C ILE A 28 -21.94 -4.95 5.83
N PRO A 29 -22.59 -5.48 6.87
CA PRO A 29 -21.89 -6.35 7.82
C PRO A 29 -21.41 -7.56 7.03
N ILE A 30 -20.11 -7.61 6.76
CA ILE A 30 -19.47 -8.78 6.18
C ILE A 30 -19.76 -9.92 7.15
N SER A 31 -20.58 -10.88 6.71
CA SER A 31 -20.76 -12.15 7.41
C SER A 31 -19.38 -12.71 7.70
N SER A 32 -19.04 -12.89 8.98
CA SER A 32 -17.75 -13.42 9.46
C SER A 32 -17.52 -14.89 9.10
N GLY A 33 -18.03 -15.35 7.95
CA GLY A 33 -17.77 -16.65 7.36
C GLY A 33 -16.46 -16.68 6.57
N VAL A 34 -15.38 -16.05 7.07
CA VAL A 34 -14.03 -16.35 6.57
C VAL A 34 -13.57 -17.59 7.31
N THR A 35 -14.02 -18.75 6.84
CA THR A 35 -13.47 -20.05 7.23
C THR A 35 -12.01 -20.09 6.79
N GLY A 36 -11.12 -19.94 7.77
CA GLY A 36 -9.68 -19.98 7.58
C GLY A 36 -9.06 -18.59 7.48
N SER A 37 -8.36 -18.18 8.52
CA SER A 37 -7.34 -17.15 8.37
C SER A 37 -6.34 -17.66 7.34
N ILE A 38 -6.29 -17.03 6.16
CA ILE A 38 -5.14 -17.19 5.27
C ILE A 38 -4.00 -16.47 6.00
N VAL A 39 -3.29 -17.21 6.85
CA VAL A 39 -2.13 -16.70 7.57
C VAL A 39 -1.05 -16.46 6.54
N GLN A 40 -0.88 -15.21 6.14
CA GLN A 40 0.24 -14.83 5.29
C GLN A 40 1.53 -15.08 6.06
N LYS A 41 2.42 -15.88 5.47
CA LYS A 41 3.78 -16.01 5.99
C LYS A 41 4.42 -14.62 5.91
N PRO A 42 5.01 -14.09 7.00
CA PRO A 42 5.84 -12.90 6.92
C PRO A 42 6.93 -13.07 5.86
N THR A 43 7.21 -12.00 5.11
CA THR A 43 8.33 -11.98 4.16
C THR A 43 9.62 -12.33 4.90
N ASP A 44 10.51 -13.09 4.24
CA ASP A 44 11.81 -13.38 4.82
C ASP A 44 12.59 -12.07 5.07
N PRO A 45 13.47 -12.02 6.09
CA PRO A 45 14.31 -10.86 6.34
C PRO A 45 15.11 -10.50 5.08
N PRO A 46 15.15 -9.22 4.69
CA PRO A 46 15.89 -8.81 3.50
C PRO A 46 17.38 -9.13 3.67
N LYS A 47 17.97 -9.75 2.64
CA LYS A 47 19.40 -10.01 2.58
C LYS A 47 20.10 -8.79 1.98
N ASP A 48 20.13 -7.71 2.76
CA ASP A 48 20.73 -6.44 2.36
C ASP A 48 22.24 -6.62 2.14
N LYS A 49 22.65 -6.59 0.88
CA LYS A 49 24.06 -6.71 0.47
C LYS A 49 24.35 -5.78 -0.70
N PRO A 50 25.57 -5.24 -0.83
CA PRO A 50 25.94 -4.47 -2.00
C PRO A 50 25.90 -5.36 -3.26
N ILE A 51 25.45 -4.80 -4.39
CA ILE A 51 25.44 -5.52 -5.66
C ILE A 51 26.83 -5.41 -6.29
N LYS A 52 27.47 -6.56 -6.50
CA LYS A 52 28.78 -6.62 -7.15
C LYS A 52 28.63 -6.67 -8.67
N VAL A 53 29.43 -5.86 -9.35
CA VAL A 53 29.52 -5.79 -10.81
C VAL A 53 30.88 -6.33 -11.22
N ASN A 54 30.87 -7.48 -11.90
CA ASN A 54 32.08 -8.08 -12.46
C ASN A 54 32.21 -7.64 -13.91
N VAL A 55 33.32 -7.01 -14.25
CA VAL A 55 33.60 -6.56 -15.62
C VAL A 55 34.49 -7.56 -16.35
N SER A 56 34.39 -7.62 -17.68
CA SER A 56 35.13 -8.58 -18.51
C SER A 56 36.66 -8.49 -18.35
N GLY A 57 37.19 -7.34 -17.94
CA GLY A 57 38.61 -7.12 -17.64
C GLY A 57 39.08 -7.67 -16.28
N GLY A 58 38.23 -8.39 -15.54
CA GLY A 58 38.60 -9.02 -14.26
C GLY A 58 38.43 -8.13 -13.02
N GLY A 59 37.91 -6.90 -13.17
CA GLY A 59 37.59 -6.02 -12.05
C GLY A 59 36.27 -6.40 -11.37
N THR A 60 36.20 -6.22 -10.05
CA THR A 60 34.96 -6.33 -9.26
C THR A 60 34.68 -4.99 -8.60
N PHE A 61 33.52 -4.44 -8.89
CA PHE A 61 33.05 -3.15 -8.37
C PHE A 61 31.71 -3.32 -7.68
N CYS A 62 31.20 -2.24 -7.11
CA CYS A 62 29.87 -2.24 -6.55
C CYS A 62 29.00 -1.14 -7.17
N TYR A 63 27.71 -1.47 -7.28
CA TYR A 63 26.64 -0.59 -7.69
C TYR A 63 26.24 0.36 -6.55
N GLY A 64 26.03 1.63 -6.87
CA GLY A 64 25.33 2.60 -6.01
C GLY A 64 24.23 3.33 -6.79
N PRO A 65 22.98 3.40 -6.30
CA PRO A 65 21.98 4.29 -6.88
C PRO A 65 22.30 5.74 -6.49
N THR A 66 22.16 6.67 -7.43
CA THR A 66 22.29 8.11 -7.17
C THR A 66 21.21 8.90 -7.89
N PHE A 67 20.87 10.08 -7.37
CA PHE A 67 19.83 10.94 -7.93
C PHE A 67 20.40 12.33 -8.17
N SER A 68 20.21 12.86 -9.36
CA SER A 68 20.66 14.21 -9.73
C SER A 68 19.74 14.78 -10.81
N GLY A 69 19.41 16.06 -10.72
CA GLY A 69 18.57 16.72 -11.73
C GLY A 69 17.15 16.16 -11.87
N GLY A 70 16.63 15.43 -10.87
CA GLY A 70 15.34 14.75 -10.94
C GLY A 70 15.37 13.39 -11.64
N GLU A 71 16.55 12.92 -12.06
CA GLU A 71 16.76 11.62 -12.68
C GLU A 71 17.50 10.65 -11.75
N SER A 72 17.34 9.35 -12.01
CA SER A 72 18.06 8.28 -11.31
C SER A 72 19.20 7.75 -12.17
N TYR A 73 20.39 7.64 -11.58
CA TYR A 73 21.57 7.08 -12.20
C TYR A 73 22.15 5.95 -11.36
N ILE A 74 23.09 5.25 -11.98
CA ILE A 74 23.87 4.19 -11.37
C ILE A 74 25.32 4.61 -11.43
N ILE A 75 25.98 4.58 -10.28
CA ILE A 75 27.42 4.69 -10.18
C ILE A 75 28.02 3.32 -9.96
N ILE A 76 29.18 3.08 -10.57
CA ILE A 76 29.98 1.88 -10.39
C ILE A 76 31.30 2.35 -9.80
N GLU A 77 31.55 1.98 -8.55
CA GLU A 77 32.71 2.43 -7.80
C GLU A 77 33.30 1.28 -6.97
N GLN A 78 34.38 1.56 -6.23
CA GLN A 78 34.97 0.56 -5.36
C GLN A 78 34.00 0.21 -4.22
N CYS A 79 33.94 -1.06 -3.82
CA CYS A 79 32.95 -1.54 -2.87
C CYS A 79 33.04 -0.95 -1.45
N TRP A 80 34.14 -0.27 -1.12
CA TRP A 80 34.36 0.42 0.16
C TRP A 80 33.96 1.90 0.12
N GLU A 81 33.54 2.42 -1.03
CA GLU A 81 33.12 3.81 -1.17
C GLU A 81 31.75 4.05 -0.54
N MET A 82 31.53 5.28 -0.06
CA MET A 82 30.35 5.61 0.75
C MET A 82 29.02 5.59 -0.01
N HIS A 83 29.05 5.71 -1.35
CA HIS A 83 27.83 5.74 -2.16
C HIS A 83 27.36 4.33 -2.56
N VAL A 84 28.19 3.30 -2.34
CA VAL A 84 27.78 1.90 -2.40
C VAL A 84 26.80 1.62 -1.26
N LYS A 85 25.53 1.43 -1.61
CA LYS A 85 24.47 1.09 -0.66
C LYS A 85 24.12 -0.40 -0.77
N ASN A 86 23.74 -0.99 0.36
CA ASN A 86 23.15 -2.32 0.35
C ASN A 86 21.83 -2.26 -0.42
N ALA A 87 21.66 -3.17 -1.37
CA ALA A 87 20.42 -3.35 -2.07
C ALA A 87 19.66 -4.54 -1.48
N ARG A 88 18.34 -4.40 -1.45
CA ARG A 88 17.44 -5.49 -1.10
C ARG A 88 17.19 -6.35 -2.35
N TYR A 89 17.34 -7.65 -2.18
CA TYR A 89 16.93 -8.63 -3.18
C TYR A 89 15.67 -9.31 -2.68
N ASP A 90 14.57 -9.14 -3.41
CA ASP A 90 13.42 -10.03 -3.28
C ASP A 90 13.71 -11.27 -4.14
N VAL A 91 13.62 -12.46 -3.53
CA VAL A 91 13.90 -13.76 -4.16
C VAL A 91 12.63 -14.55 -4.40
#